data_AF-A0A2W5QLQ4-F1
#
_entry.id   AF-A0A2W5QLQ4-F1
#
_cell.length_a   1.000
_cell.length_b   1.000
_cell.length_c   1.000
_cell.angle_alpha   90.00
_cell.angle_beta   90.00
_cell.angle_gamma   90.00
#
_symmetry.space_group_name_H-M   'P 1'
#
loop_
_entity.id
_entity.type
_entity.pdbx_description
1 polymer ?
#
loop_
_entity_poly.entity_id
_entity_poly.type
_entity_poly.pdbx_seq_one_letter_code
_entity_poly.pdbx_strand_id
1 'polypeptide(L)' 'MMEEFDYVVVGAGSAGCVLANRLTEGGKHTVKLLESGPRDSYPWIHIPIGYAHGALAGDRGVA' A
#
# COMPACT_ATOMS: atom_id res chain seq x y z
N MET A 1 3.11 -14.85 25.30
CA MET A 1 3.67 -15.91 24.43
C MET A 1 4.54 -15.23 23.39
N MET A 2 5.71 -15.78 23.07
CA MET A 2 6.64 -15.20 22.08
C MET A 2 6.40 -15.93 20.75
N GLU A 3 6.04 -15.18 19.72
CA GLU A 3 5.83 -15.71 18.37
C GLU A 3 7.14 -15.62 17.59
N GLU A 4 7.49 -16.71 16.90
CA GLU A 4 8.72 -16.84 16.10
C GLU A 4 8.38 -16.74 14.61
N PHE A 5 9.25 -16.07 13.85
CA PHE A 5 9.10 -15.86 12.40
C PHE A 5 10.47 -16.04 11.73
N ASP A 6 10.49 -16.56 10.50
CA ASP A 6 11.73 -16.71 9.72
C ASP A 6 12.35 -15.36 9.36
N TYR A 7 11.50 -14.35 9.12
CA TYR A 7 11.93 -12.99 8.81
C TYR A 7 11.08 -11.92 9.52
N VAL A 8 11.73 -10.82 9.87
CA VAL A 8 11.07 -9.59 10.32
C VAL A 8 11.42 -8.47 9.34
N VAL A 9 10.39 -7.89 8.71
CA VAL A 9 10.52 -6.74 7.80
C VAL A 9 9.97 -5.51 8.51
N VAL A 10 10.78 -4.44 8.59
CA VAL A 10 10.40 -3.18 9.23
C VAL A 10 10.17 -2.12 8.16
N GLY A 11 8.95 -1.59 8.10
CA GLY A 11 8.45 -0.66 7.09
C GLY A 11 7.63 -1.36 6.00
N ALA A 12 6.33 -1.11 5.94
CA ALA A 12 5.39 -1.53 4.90
C ALA A 12 5.24 -0.49 3.77
N GLY A 13 6.34 0.18 3.42
CA GLY A 13 6.43 0.97 2.19
C GLY A 13 6.53 0.08 0.94
N SER A 14 6.66 0.68 -0.24
CA SER A 14 6.66 -0.04 -1.52
C SER A 14 7.67 -1.19 -1.58
N ALA A 15 8.90 -0.97 -1.10
CA ALA A 15 9.94 -2.00 -1.08
C ALA A 15 9.63 -3.11 -0.06
N GLY A 16 9.15 -2.75 1.14
CA GLY A 16 8.84 -3.69 2.21
C GLY A 16 7.70 -4.64 1.84
N CYS A 17 6.64 -4.12 1.23
CA CYS A 17 5.52 -4.92 0.74
C CYS A 17 5.94 -5.89 -0.37
N VAL A 18 6.74 -5.45 -1.33
CA VAL A 18 7.25 -6.31 -2.41
C VAL A 18 8.16 -7.40 -1.87
N LEU A 19 9.07 -7.06 -0.95
CA LEU A 19 9.96 -8.01 -0.31
C LEU A 19 9.19 -9.06 0.50
N ALA A 20 8.27 -8.62 1.37
CA ALA A 20 7.44 -9.51 2.18
C ALA A 20 6.65 -10.48 1.30
N ASN A 21 5.99 -9.97 0.25
CA ASN A 21 5.26 -10.79 -0.72
C ASN A 21 6.16 -11.87 -1.34
N ARG A 22 7.38 -11.51 -1.76
CA ARG A 22 8.31 -12.45 -2.39
C ARG A 22 8.83 -13.50 -1.41
N LEU A 23 9.14 -13.13 -0.17
CA LEU A 23 9.55 -14.06 0.88
C LEU A 23 8.44 -15.07 1.20
N THR A 24 7.18 -14.63 1.21
CA THR A 24 6.03 -15.49 1.52
C THR A 24 5.50 -16.30 0.35
N GLU A 25 5.89 -15.99 -0.90
CA GLU A 25 5.29 -16.53 -2.15
C GLU A 25 5.19 -18.07 -2.18
N GLY A 26 6.18 -18.76 -1.62
CA GLY A 26 6.22 -20.23 -1.60
C GLY A 26 5.62 -20.88 -0.34
N GLY A 27 5.10 -20.12 0.61
CA GLY A 27 4.62 -20.63 1.91
C GLY A 27 5.69 -21.27 2.80
N LYS A 28 6.97 -21.21 2.40
CA LYS A 28 8.11 -21.78 3.12
C LYS A 28 8.60 -20.91 4.27
N HIS A 29 8.28 -19.61 4.22
CA HIS A 29 8.76 -18.62 5.16
C HIS A 29 7.61 -17.86 5.77
N THR A 30 7.68 -17.70 7.09
CA THR A 30 6.82 -16.85 7.89
C THR A 30 7.46 -15.48 8.03
N VAL A 31 6.70 -14.43 7.75
CA VAL A 31 7.21 -13.04 7.74
C VAL A 31 6.37 -12.17 8.64
N LYS A 32 7.01 -11.50 9.59
CA LYS A 32 6.41 -10.42 10.38
C LYS A 32 6.70 -9.07 9.73
N LEU A 33 5.68 -8.44 9.16
CA LEU A 33 5.78 -7.08 8.61
C LEU A 33 5.31 -6.07 9.66
N LEU A 34 6.20 -5.15 10.03
CA LEU A 34 5.92 -4.09 11.00
C LEU A 34 5.88 -2.74 10.29
N GLU A 35 4.85 -1.94 10.54
CA GLU A 35 4.70 -0.57 10.03
C GLU A 35 4.39 0.35 11.20
N SER A 36 5.04 1.51 11.27
CA SER A 36 4.81 2.48 12.34
C SER A 36 3.59 3.36 12.05
N GLY A 37 3.26 3.56 10.77
CA GLY A 37 2.11 4.34 10.34
C GLY A 37 0.77 3.69 10.68
N PRO A 38 -0.30 4.50 10.85
CA PRO A 38 -1.64 3.98 10.93
C PRO A 38 -2.05 3.36 9.59
N ARG A 39 -3.12 2.56 9.61
CA ARG A 39 -3.74 2.11 8.38
C ARG A 39 -4.13 3.31 7.52
N ASP A 40 -3.74 3.26 6.25
CA ASP A 40 -4.24 4.21 5.26
C ASP A 40 -5.77 4.08 5.18
N SER A 41 -6.45 5.12 5.64
CA SER A 41 -7.90 5.18 5.82
C SER A 41 -8.47 6.50 5.31
N TYR A 42 -7.62 7.37 4.77
CA TYR A 42 -8.06 8.67 4.28
C TYR A 42 -8.55 8.51 2.82
N PRO A 43 -9.84 8.74 2.53
CA PRO A 43 -10.41 8.42 1.22
C PRO A 43 -9.69 9.10 0.04
N TRP A 44 -9.14 10.29 0.28
CA TRP A 44 -8.43 11.06 -0.74
C TRP A 44 -7.07 10.48 -1.15
N ILE A 45 -6.49 9.54 -0.39
CA ILE A 45 -5.26 8.83 -0.81
C ILE A 45 -5.57 7.78 -1.89
N HIS A 46 -6.80 7.28 -1.92
CA HIS A 46 -7.23 6.23 -2.85
C HIS A 46 -7.87 6.78 -4.14
N ILE A 47 -8.22 8.06 -4.19
CA ILE A 47 -8.81 8.70 -5.36
C ILE A 47 -7.68 9.30 -6.21
N PRO A 48 -7.44 8.81 -7.44
CA PRO A 48 -6.44 9.41 -8.32
C PRO A 48 -6.81 10.88 -8.64
N ILE A 49 -5.83 11.78 -8.60
CA ILE A 49 -6.04 13.23 -8.78
C ILE A 49 -6.74 13.60 -10.10
N GLY A 50 -6.61 12.74 -11.12
CA GLY A 50 -7.29 12.88 -12.42
C GLY A 50 -8.82 12.86 -12.34
N TYR A 51 -9.41 12.21 -11.32
CA TYR A 51 -10.86 12.22 -11.11
C TYR A 51 -11.37 13.57 -10.58
N ALA A 52 -10.61 14.23 -9.72
CA ALA A 52 -10.92 15.60 -9.26
C ALA A 52 -10.81 16.62 -10.40
N HIS A 53 -9.87 16.39 -11.33
CA HIS A 53 -9.69 17.25 -12.51
C HIS A 53 -10.76 17.03 -13.58
N GLY A 54 -11.16 15.78 -13.85
CA GLY A 54 -12.19 15.45 -14.86
C GLY A 54 -13.58 15.99 -14.52
N ALA A 55 -13.94 16.07 -13.24
CA ALA A 55 -15.21 16.66 -12.80
C ALA A 55 -15.27 18.20 -12.91
N LEU A 56 -14.11 18.87 -13.04
CA LEU A 56 -14.01 20.33 -13.23
C LEU A 56 -13.77 20.72 -14.71
N ALA A 57 -13.54 19.73 -15.58
CA ALA A 57 -13.34 19.94 -17.01
C ALA A 57 -14.61 19.76 -17.85
N GLY A 58 -15.74 19.42 -17.23
CA GLY A 58 -17.06 19.38 -17.87
C GLY A 58 -17.72 20.77 -17.89
N ASP A 59 -17.34 21.59 -18.87
CA ASP A 59 -18.10 22.71 -19.49
C ASP A 59 -17.18 23.83 -19.99
N ARG A 60 -16.24 23.48 -20.88
CA ARG A 60 -15.73 24.48 -21.84
C ARG A 60 -15.93 23.94 -23.23
N GLY A 61 -16.95 24.51 -23.87
CA GLY A 61 -17.37 24.19 -25.23
C GLY A 61 -16.17 24.19 -26.17
N VAL A 62 -16.07 23.10 -26.91
CA VAL A 62 -15.42 23.08 -28.21
C VAL A 62 -16.22 24.00 -29.14
N ALA A 63 -15.68 25.20 -29.37
CA ALA A 63 -15.98 26.05 -30.50
C ALA A 63 -14.73 26.12 -31.39
#